data_AF-A0A7C1E7N0-F1
#
_entry.id   AF-A0A7C1E7N0-F1
#
_cell.length_a   1.000
_cell.length_b   1.000
_cell.length_c   1.000
_cell.angle_alpha   90.00
_cell.angle_beta   90.00
_cell.angle_gamma   90.00
#
_symmetry.space_group_name_H-M   'P 1'
#
loop_
_entity.id
_entity.type
_entity.pdbx_description
1 polymer ?
#
loop_
_entity_poly.entity_id
_entity_poly.type
_entity_poly.pdbx_seq_one_letter_code
_entity_poly.pdbx_strand_id
1 'polypeptide(L)'
;MPKPEQIPIQRSLSYGELSRRMRELERETKLLERLRFIRYRYDGLSVDQAARRVGVARCVGYDWQRRWNESGYDGLFPRYAGGRPSKLTPEQQEQLKSLVAQKELWTTREVRELILREFGVDYTLKQIRLMLRALGTHYGRPQASASSRTGGYGQWQPVP
;
A
#
# COMPACT_ATOMS: atom_id res chain seq x y z
N MET A 1 -11.53 -35.98 -2.20
CA MET A 1 -12.52 -34.90 -1.96
C MET A 1 -12.26 -34.31 -0.58
N PRO A 2 -12.22 -32.97 -0.42
CA PRO A 2 -12.10 -32.36 0.90
C PRO A 2 -13.27 -32.81 1.77
N LYS A 3 -13.00 -33.12 3.05
CA LYS A 3 -14.06 -33.50 4.00
C LYS A 3 -15.06 -32.35 4.14
N PRO A 4 -16.37 -32.63 4.21
CA PRO A 4 -17.37 -31.58 4.44
C PRO A 4 -17.08 -30.86 5.76
N GLU A 5 -17.11 -29.54 5.71
CA GLU A 5 -16.78 -28.66 6.84
C GLU A 5 -17.86 -28.80 7.93
N GLN A 6 -17.48 -29.23 9.13
CA GLN A 6 -18.42 -29.52 10.22
C GLN A 6 -18.90 -28.24 10.94
N ILE A 7 -18.11 -27.17 10.87
CA ILE A 7 -18.41 -25.88 11.50
C ILE A 7 -18.20 -24.80 10.44
N PRO A 8 -19.28 -24.19 9.90
CA PRO A 8 -19.15 -23.18 8.86
C PRO A 8 -18.60 -21.88 9.43
N ILE A 9 -17.74 -21.20 8.67
CA ILE A 9 -17.19 -19.91 9.08
C ILE A 9 -18.25 -18.81 9.04
N GLN A 10 -18.43 -18.10 10.15
CA GLN A 10 -19.24 -16.90 10.22
C GLN A 10 -18.38 -15.67 9.94
N ARG A 11 -18.72 -14.91 8.89
CA ARG A 11 -17.96 -13.72 8.47
C ARG A 11 -18.36 -12.49 9.30
N SER A 12 -17.94 -12.47 10.56
CA SER A 12 -18.17 -11.35 11.48
C SER A 12 -17.35 -10.09 11.16
N LEU A 13 -16.32 -10.20 10.32
CA LEU A 13 -15.45 -9.10 9.88
C LEU A 13 -15.34 -9.05 8.36
N SER A 14 -15.20 -7.85 7.81
CA SER A 14 -14.82 -7.67 6.41
C SER A 14 -13.38 -8.13 6.17
N TYR A 15 -13.08 -8.58 4.93
CA TYR A 15 -11.70 -8.92 4.55
C TYR A 15 -10.72 -7.75 4.76
N GLY A 16 -11.15 -6.51 4.50
CA GLY A 16 -10.34 -5.32 4.71
C GLY A 16 -9.99 -5.10 6.19
N GLU A 17 -10.95 -5.32 7.08
CA GLU A 17 -10.74 -5.20 8.52
C GLU A 17 -9.89 -6.34 9.08
N LEU A 18 -10.12 -7.59 8.64
CA LEU A 18 -9.27 -8.72 8.98
C LEU A 18 -7.82 -8.47 8.56
N SER A 19 -7.60 -8.01 7.33
CA SER A 19 -6.27 -7.67 6.81
C SER A 19 -5.61 -6.54 7.58
N ARG A 20 -6.39 -5.53 8.02
CA ARG A 20 -5.89 -4.44 8.85
C ARG A 20 -5.40 -4.96 10.21
N ARG A 21 -6.21 -5.73 10.91
CA ARG A 21 -5.87 -6.29 12.23
C ARG A 21 -4.66 -7.22 12.15
N MET A 22 -4.57 -8.03 11.10
CA MET A 22 -3.39 -8.88 10.87
C MET A 22 -2.10 -8.05 10.77
N ARG A 23 -2.11 -6.95 10.01
CA ARG A 23 -0.94 -6.06 9.88
C ARG A 23 -0.55 -5.37 11.19
N GLU A 24 -1.54 -4.94 11.97
CA GLU A 24 -1.32 -4.30 13.27
C GLU A 24 -0.66 -5.30 14.25
N LEU A 25 -1.23 -6.49 14.39
CA LEU A 25 -0.72 -7.54 15.27
C LEU A 25 0.63 -8.09 14.81
N GLU A 26 0.88 -8.16 13.50
CA GLU A 26 2.19 -8.58 12.98
C GLU A 26 3.30 -7.60 13.43
N ARG A 27 3.02 -6.30 13.44
CA ARG A 27 3.97 -5.29 13.93
C ARG A 27 4.26 -5.47 15.42
N GLU A 28 3.21 -5.68 16.21
CA GLU A 28 3.33 -5.90 17.66
C GLU A 28 4.06 -7.21 17.98
N THR A 29 3.77 -8.27 17.23
CA THR A 29 4.41 -9.58 17.37
C THR A 29 5.91 -9.48 17.08
N LYS A 30 6.29 -8.79 16.00
CA LYS A 30 7.71 -8.55 15.66
C LYS A 30 8.45 -7.78 16.76
N LEU A 31 7.79 -6.81 17.39
CA LEU A 31 8.38 -6.05 18.49
C LEU A 31 8.55 -6.94 19.73
N LEU A 32 7.54 -7.76 20.05
CA LEU A 32 7.59 -8.72 21.15
C LEU A 32 8.73 -9.73 20.98
N GLU A 33 8.96 -10.25 19.78
CA GLU A 33 10.07 -11.16 19.48
C GLU A 33 11.43 -10.50 19.73
N ARG A 34 11.59 -9.25 19.30
CA ARG A 34 12.81 -8.46 19.54
C ARG A 34 13.04 -8.21 21.02
N LEU A 35 11.98 -7.91 21.78
CA LEU A 35 12.08 -7.76 23.24
C LEU A 35 12.44 -9.07 23.94
N ARG A 36 11.88 -10.20 23.51
CA ARG A 36 12.28 -11.53 24.00
C ARG A 36 13.75 -11.80 23.73
N PHE A 37 14.24 -11.44 22.54
CA PHE A 37 15.66 -11.53 22.22
C PHE A 37 16.52 -10.72 23.22
N ILE A 38 16.17 -9.47 23.50
CA ILE A 38 16.90 -8.63 24.48
C ILE A 38 16.80 -9.22 25.90
N ARG A 39 15.65 -9.76 26.29
CA ARG A 39 15.53 -10.47 27.57
C ARG A 39 16.51 -11.65 27.65
N TYR A 40 16.58 -12.49 26.63
CA TYR A 40 17.56 -13.59 26.60
C TYR A 40 19.01 -13.09 26.64
N ARG A 41 19.27 -11.92 26.05
CA ARG A 41 20.57 -11.26 26.15
C ARG A 41 20.90 -10.84 27.58
N TYR A 42 19.92 -10.40 28.36
CA TYR A 42 20.06 -10.09 29.79
C TYR A 42 20.20 -11.34 30.66
N ASP A 43 19.56 -12.44 30.26
CA ASP A 43 19.72 -13.76 30.90
C ASP A 43 21.11 -14.39 30.64
N GLY A 44 22.03 -13.68 29.98
CA GLY A 44 23.42 -14.10 29.75
C GLY A 44 23.64 -15.01 28.53
N LEU A 45 22.62 -15.32 27.74
CA LEU A 45 22.79 -16.15 26.54
C LEU A 45 23.67 -15.43 25.53
N SER A 46 24.41 -16.16 24.69
CA SER A 46 25.11 -15.61 23.52
C SER A 46 24.13 -15.10 22.44
N VAL A 47 24.59 -14.23 21.54
CA VAL A 47 23.74 -13.67 20.45
C VAL A 47 23.15 -14.78 19.60
N ASP A 48 23.96 -15.80 19.33
CA ASP A 48 23.60 -16.96 18.54
C ASP A 48 22.52 -17.82 19.23
N GLN A 49 22.65 -18.05 20.55
CA GLN A 49 21.62 -18.76 21.34
C GLN A 49 20.31 -17.95 21.43
N ALA A 50 20.39 -16.65 21.69
CA ALA A 50 19.22 -15.78 21.77
C ALA A 50 18.50 -15.68 20.42
N ALA A 51 19.24 -15.56 19.31
CA ALA A 51 18.68 -15.54 17.95
C ALA A 51 17.95 -16.85 17.61
N ARG A 52 18.55 -18.00 17.96
CA ARG A 52 17.89 -19.31 17.79
C ARG A 52 16.58 -19.41 18.57
N ARG A 53 16.52 -18.90 19.81
CA ARG A 53 15.29 -18.96 20.63
C ARG A 53 14.13 -18.15 20.07
N VAL A 54 14.41 -17.07 19.34
CA VAL A 54 13.38 -16.25 18.69
C VAL A 54 13.21 -16.57 17.19
N GLY A 55 13.88 -17.63 16.70
CA GLY A 55 13.70 -18.12 15.34
C GLY A 55 14.32 -17.24 14.24
N VAL A 56 15.36 -16.45 14.54
CA VAL A 56 16.03 -15.59 13.55
C VAL A 56 17.48 -16.01 13.29
N ALA A 57 18.01 -15.61 12.14
CA ALA A 57 19.41 -15.82 11.81
C ALA A 57 20.34 -15.03 12.74
N ARG A 58 21.55 -15.56 12.98
CA ARG A 58 22.57 -14.95 13.84
C ARG A 58 22.89 -13.49 13.46
N CYS A 59 22.98 -13.18 12.17
CA CYS A 59 23.24 -11.82 11.68
C CYS A 59 22.13 -10.83 12.09
N VAL A 60 20.86 -11.26 12.07
CA VAL A 60 19.71 -10.45 12.50
C VAL A 60 19.78 -10.18 14.00
N GLY A 61 20.17 -11.18 14.81
CA GLY A 61 20.39 -10.99 16.24
C GLY A 61 21.46 -9.94 16.54
N TYR A 62 22.58 -9.93 15.80
CA TYR A 62 23.60 -8.88 15.96
C TYR A 62 23.10 -7.50 15.57
N ASP A 63 22.31 -7.37 14.50
CA ASP A 63 21.69 -6.10 14.11
C ASP A 63 20.74 -5.59 15.20
N TRP A 64 19.91 -6.46 15.77
CA TRP A 64 19.01 -6.09 16.88
C TRP A 64 19.78 -5.66 18.13
N GLN A 65 20.84 -6.38 18.50
CA GLN A 65 21.66 -5.99 19.66
C GLN A 65 22.38 -4.66 19.43
N ARG A 66 22.93 -4.44 18.22
CA ARG A 66 23.54 -3.15 17.87
C ARG A 66 22.54 -2.01 18.04
N ARG A 67 21.36 -2.14 17.45
CA ARG A 67 20.31 -1.11 17.53
C ARG A 67 19.81 -0.87 18.95
N TRP A 68 19.71 -1.92 19.76
CA TRP A 68 19.40 -1.80 21.18
C TRP A 68 20.46 -0.96 21.89
N ASN A 69 21.74 -1.20 21.63
CA ASN A 69 22.83 -0.45 22.27
C ASN A 69 22.88 1.01 21.78
N GLU A 70 22.50 1.27 20.53
CA GLU A 70 22.51 2.61 19.92
C GLU A 70 21.28 3.46 20.29
N SER A 71 20.10 2.85 20.45
CA SER A 71 18.82 3.58 20.55
C SER A 71 17.81 2.96 21.52
N GLY A 72 18.24 2.00 22.34
CA GLY A 72 17.39 1.34 23.33
C GLY A 72 16.14 0.71 22.73
N TYR A 73 15.01 0.92 23.41
CA TYR A 73 13.70 0.42 22.98
C TYR A 73 13.31 0.90 21.58
N ASP A 74 13.61 2.15 21.25
CA ASP A 74 13.26 2.74 19.96
C ASP A 74 14.00 2.07 18.79
N GLY A 75 15.20 1.54 19.07
CA GLY A 75 15.98 0.75 18.11
C GLY A 75 15.30 -0.56 17.67
N LEU A 76 14.33 -1.05 18.44
CA LEU A 76 13.62 -2.31 18.16
C LEU A 76 12.38 -2.12 17.27
N PHE A 77 11.94 -0.89 16.98
CA PHE A 77 10.80 -0.71 16.09
C PHE A 77 11.11 -1.21 14.67
N PRO A 78 10.15 -1.84 13.97
CA PRO A 78 10.31 -2.18 12.56
C PRO A 78 10.54 -0.92 11.74
N ARG A 79 11.75 -0.80 11.16
CA ARG A 79 12.02 0.19 10.12
C ARG A 79 11.52 -0.38 8.80
N TYR A 80 10.28 -0.06 8.45
CA TYR A 80 9.84 -0.25 7.09
C TYR A 80 10.59 0.77 6.25
N ALA A 81 11.51 0.31 5.40
CA ALA A 81 11.95 1.14 4.30
C ALA A 81 10.68 1.41 3.49
N GLY A 82 10.10 2.60 3.66
CA GLY A 82 9.02 3.05 2.81
C GLY A 82 9.46 2.78 1.38
N GLY A 83 8.57 2.22 0.56
CA GLY A 83 8.87 1.96 -0.84
C GLY A 83 9.41 3.22 -1.52
N ARG A 84 9.96 3.08 -2.74
CA ARG A 84 10.56 4.20 -3.49
C ARG A 84 9.76 5.49 -3.25
N PRO A 85 10.40 6.55 -2.70
CA PRO A 85 9.68 7.76 -2.32
C PRO A 85 8.87 8.26 -3.51
N SER A 86 7.70 8.81 -3.22
CA SER A 86 6.85 9.43 -4.24
C SER A 86 7.70 10.40 -5.07
N LYS A 87 7.49 10.44 -6.39
CA LYS A 87 8.16 11.44 -7.22
C LYS A 87 7.65 12.86 -6.93
N LEU A 88 6.54 12.99 -6.19
CA LEU A 88 6.01 14.26 -5.70
C LEU A 88 6.48 14.50 -4.26
N THR A 89 6.97 15.71 -4.00
CA THR A 89 7.28 16.17 -2.64
C THR A 89 6.00 16.28 -1.80
N PRO A 90 6.08 16.30 -0.45
CA PRO A 90 4.91 16.51 0.40
C PRO A 90 4.09 17.75 0.03
N GLU A 91 4.76 18.84 -0.33
CA GLU A 91 4.14 20.11 -0.71
C GLU A 91 3.37 19.96 -2.03
N GLN A 92 3.97 19.30 -3.02
CA GLN A 92 3.33 19.01 -4.31
C GLN A 92 2.13 18.07 -4.15
N GLN A 93 2.17 17.15 -3.19
CA GLN A 93 1.02 16.29 -2.88
C GLN A 93 -0.14 17.09 -2.29
N GLU A 94 0.13 18.05 -1.42
CA GLU A 94 -0.90 18.93 -0.84
C GLU A 94 -1.50 19.88 -1.90
N GLN A 95 -0.65 20.40 -2.79
CA GLN A 95 -1.11 21.16 -3.95
C GLN A 95 -1.97 20.31 -4.88
N LEU A 96 -1.55 19.08 -5.18
CA LEU A 96 -2.33 18.15 -6.00
C LEU A 96 -3.69 17.84 -5.35
N LYS A 97 -3.77 17.63 -4.03
CA LYS A 97 -5.05 17.47 -3.33
C LYS A 97 -5.96 18.67 -3.52
N SER A 98 -5.41 19.87 -3.39
CA SER A 98 -6.15 21.12 -3.51
C SER A 98 -6.70 21.32 -4.92
N LEU A 99 -5.90 21.01 -5.95
CA LEU A 99 -6.30 21.07 -7.35
C LEU A 99 -7.36 20.02 -7.69
N VAL A 100 -7.19 18.80 -7.19
CA VAL A 100 -8.15 17.72 -7.40
C VAL A 100 -9.48 18.01 -6.71
N ALA A 101 -9.47 18.68 -5.55
CA ALA A 101 -10.69 19.07 -4.83
C ALA A 101 -11.54 20.13 -5.56
N GLN A 102 -11.00 20.86 -6.54
CA GLN A 102 -11.73 21.90 -7.28
C GLN A 102 -12.79 21.35 -8.26
N LYS A 103 -12.75 20.04 -8.56
CA LYS A 103 -13.69 19.41 -9.50
C LYS A 103 -14.15 18.06 -8.94
N GLU A 104 -15.46 17.81 -8.96
CA GLU A 104 -16.06 16.60 -8.39
C GLU A 104 -15.67 15.31 -9.13
N LEU A 105 -15.42 15.40 -10.45
CA LEU A 105 -15.15 14.24 -11.30
C LEU A 105 -13.88 14.44 -12.12
N TRP A 106 -12.83 13.79 -11.69
CA TRP A 106 -11.60 13.67 -12.45
C TRP A 106 -11.51 12.30 -13.12
N THR A 107 -10.81 12.24 -14.26
CA THR A 107 -10.39 10.96 -14.84
C THR A 107 -8.93 10.68 -14.51
N THR A 108 -8.54 9.40 -14.51
CA THR A 108 -7.13 9.02 -14.31
C THR A 108 -6.19 9.64 -15.35
N ARG A 109 -6.69 9.92 -16.57
CA ARG A 109 -5.92 10.57 -17.63
C ARG A 109 -5.76 12.07 -17.37
N GLU A 110 -6.86 12.75 -17.02
CA GLU A 110 -6.83 14.18 -16.68
C GLU A 110 -5.89 14.46 -15.51
N VAL A 111 -5.89 13.61 -14.48
CA VAL A 111 -4.98 13.76 -13.33
C VAL A 111 -3.52 13.53 -13.73
N ARG A 112 -3.25 12.59 -14.65
CA ARG A 112 -1.89 12.39 -15.16
C ARG A 112 -1.40 13.63 -15.89
N GLU A 113 -2.24 14.19 -16.76
CA GLU A 113 -1.93 15.41 -17.52
C GLU A 113 -1.73 16.62 -16.60
N LEU A 114 -2.57 16.75 -15.57
CA LEU A 114 -2.42 17.78 -14.54
C LEU A 114 -1.06 17.66 -13.83
N ILE A 115 -0.70 16.46 -13.35
CA ILE A 115 0.57 16.26 -12.64
C ILE A 115 1.76 16.51 -13.56
N LEU A 116 1.66 16.10 -14.83
CA LEU A 116 2.71 16.36 -15.82
C LEU A 116 2.87 17.85 -16.08
N ARG A 117 1.76 18.60 -16.16
CA ARG A 117 1.77 20.05 -16.41
C ARG A 117 2.28 20.86 -15.22
N GLU A 118 1.77 20.57 -14.02
CA GLU A 118 2.05 21.37 -12.81
C GLU A 118 3.40 20.99 -12.16
N PHE A 119 3.81 19.73 -12.25
CA PHE A 119 4.99 19.23 -11.54
C PHE A 119 6.08 18.64 -12.45
N GLY A 120 5.83 18.49 -13.76
CA GLY A 120 6.80 17.88 -14.69
C GLY A 120 7.02 16.39 -14.44
N VAL A 121 6.17 15.74 -13.64
CA VAL A 121 6.34 14.36 -13.21
C VAL A 121 5.38 13.45 -13.96
N ASP A 122 5.93 12.48 -14.70
CA ASP A 122 5.09 11.46 -15.34
C ASP A 122 4.91 10.22 -14.45
N TYR A 123 3.66 9.77 -14.35
CA TYR A 123 3.25 8.56 -13.66
C TYR A 123 2.44 7.66 -14.58
N THR A 124 2.55 6.35 -14.36
CA THR A 124 1.66 5.38 -15.00
C THR A 124 0.22 5.54 -14.49
N LEU A 125 -0.77 5.22 -15.32
CA LEU A 125 -2.18 5.26 -14.91
C LEU A 125 -2.48 4.37 -13.69
N LYS A 126 -1.70 3.30 -13.48
CA LYS A 126 -1.78 2.47 -12.27
C LYS A 126 -1.35 3.26 -11.02
N GLN A 127 -0.24 3.98 -11.08
CA GLN A 127 0.25 4.81 -9.98
C GLN A 127 -0.73 5.95 -9.67
N ILE A 128 -1.30 6.58 -10.70
CA ILE A 128 -2.35 7.58 -10.52
C ILE A 128 -3.53 6.97 -9.76
N ARG A 129 -4.09 5.84 -10.21
CA ARG A 129 -5.20 5.18 -9.48
C ARG A 129 -4.89 4.86 -8.02
N LEU A 130 -3.66 4.46 -7.71
CA LEU A 130 -3.24 4.20 -6.33
C LEU A 130 -3.14 5.49 -5.50
N MET A 131 -2.55 6.56 -6.05
CA MET A 131 -2.49 7.87 -5.42
C MET A 131 -3.90 8.40 -5.14
N LEU A 132 -4.78 8.33 -6.13
CA LEU A 132 -6.17 8.77 -6.04
C LEU A 132 -6.98 8.01 -5.00
N ARG A 133 -6.78 6.69 -4.87
CA ARG A 133 -7.36 5.90 -3.77
C ARG A 133 -6.84 6.32 -2.40
N ALA A 134 -5.55 6.62 -2.28
CA ALA A 134 -4.95 7.10 -1.04
C ALA A 134 -5.47 8.49 -0.64
N LEU A 135 -5.86 9.31 -1.62
CA LEU A 135 -6.46 10.64 -1.41
C LEU A 135 -7.96 10.61 -1.10
N GLY A 136 -8.59 9.44 -1.01
CA GLY A 136 -10.01 9.31 -0.61
C GLY A 136 -11.03 9.88 -1.59
N THR A 137 -10.63 10.14 -2.84
CA THR A 137 -11.45 10.84 -3.83
C THR A 137 -12.27 9.85 -4.69
N HIS A 138 -13.54 10.16 -4.94
CA HIS A 138 -14.45 9.36 -5.75
C HIS A 138 -14.25 9.68 -7.24
N TYR A 139 -13.52 8.85 -7.98
CA TYR A 139 -13.36 9.03 -9.43
C TYR A 139 -14.47 8.28 -10.16
N GLY A 140 -15.40 9.05 -10.75
CA GLY A 140 -16.41 8.51 -11.65
C GLY A 140 -15.79 8.08 -12.98
N ARG A 141 -16.12 6.87 -13.43
CA ARG A 141 -15.84 6.43 -14.80
C ARG A 141 -16.62 7.35 -15.75
N PRO A 142 -16.00 8.07 -16.69
CA PRO A 142 -16.76 8.77 -17.72
C PRO A 142 -17.58 7.72 -18.48
N GLN A 143 -18.90 7.86 -18.49
CA GLN A 143 -19.67 7.25 -19.55
C GLN A 143 -19.24 7.93 -20.85
N ALA A 144 -18.89 7.13 -21.85
CA ALA A 144 -18.61 7.67 -23.17
C ALA A 144 -19.86 8.44 -23.62
N SER A 145 -19.79 9.76 -23.67
CA SER A 145 -20.80 10.54 -24.37
C SER A 145 -20.76 10.10 -25.82
N ALA A 146 -21.88 9.56 -26.28
CA ALA A 146 -22.09 9.17 -27.66
C ALA A 146 -21.72 10.37 -28.55
N SER A 147 -20.60 10.26 -29.26
CA SER A 147 -20.30 11.17 -30.35
C SER A 147 -21.31 10.89 -31.44
N SER A 148 -22.29 11.79 -31.56
CA SER A 148 -23.08 12.00 -32.76
C SER A 148 -22.12 12.28 -33.92
N ARG A 149 -21.76 11.23 -34.67
CA ARG A 149 -21.21 11.38 -36.01
C ARG A 149 -22.38 11.59 -36.96
N THR A 150 -22.69 12.86 -37.19
CA THR A 150 -23.29 13.30 -38.46
C THR A 150 -22.24 13.11 -39.56
N GLY A 151 -22.60 12.36 -40.60
CA GLY A 151 -21.78 12.12 -41.80
C GLY A 151 -22.42 11.04 -42.66
N GLY A 152 -23.08 11.46 -43.74
CA GLY A 152 -24.01 10.64 -44.52
C GLY A 152 -23.41 9.84 -45.68
N TYR A 153 -24.35 9.15 -46.33
CA TYR A 153 -24.33 8.49 -47.65
C TYR A 153 -23.68 7.10 -47.78
N GLY A 154 -24.56 6.15 -48.08
CA GLY A 154 -24.26 4.81 -48.58
C GLY A 154 -25.57 4.08 -48.87
N GLN A 155 -26.28 4.50 -49.93
CA GLN A 155 -27.43 3.79 -50.51
C GLN A 155 -27.07 2.32 -50.73
N TRP A 156 -27.81 1.41 -50.10
CA TRP A 156 -27.83 0.00 -50.46
C TRP A 156 -28.95 -0.22 -51.49
N GLN A 157 -28.59 -0.62 -52.70
CA GLN A 157 -29.51 -1.27 -53.64
C GLN A 157 -29.31 -2.80 -53.55
N PRO A 158 -30.38 -3.60 -53.54
CA PRO A 158 -30.26 -5.04 -53.75
C PRO A 158 -30.20 -5.33 -55.26
N VAL A 159 -29.25 -6.16 -55.67
CA VAL A 159 -29.19 -6.72 -57.04
C VAL A 159 -29.92 -8.08 -57.08
N PRO A 160 -30.48 -8.44 -58.25
CA PRO A 160 -31.53 -9.45 -58.42
C PRO A 160 -31.08 -10.90 -58.25
#